data_AF-A4FIW5-F1
#
_entry.id   AF-A4FIW5-F1
#
_cell.length_a   1.000
_cell.length_b   1.000
_cell.length_c   1.000
_cell.angle_alpha   90.00
_cell.angle_beta   90.00
_cell.angle_gamma   90.00
#
_symmetry.space_group_name_H-M   'P 1'
#
loop_
_entity.id
_entity.type
_entity.pdbx_description
1 polymer ?
#
loop_
_entity_poly.entity_id
_entity_poly.type
_entity_poly.pdbx_seq_one_letter_code
_entity_poly.pdbx_strand_id
1 'polypeptide(L)'
;MTELTAYEATWLSVLEELRGCPDIRLDNGDQAERDLAGDADQVFAELAERDGIELDPSLKSYHLRFTSMAAVWDVPDPEYEEESLIAGEFDLLNIHQAVRGGALLARLYDPTPEERQLYSELRSFDGTGETGVGHLSMLRIQPGVADPELWFDATTKGYHRMDVDYPGYLEALRITKGTFGWQFLFTDVSMHDEGQFAVSGRFMEIMLDLFPKLFPDHDYAPLRERLAERRPGFRA
;
A
#
# COMPACT_ATOMS: atom_id res chain seq x y z
N MET A 1 -10.68 -25.32 11.21
CA MET A 1 -10.16 -23.95 10.98
C MET A 1 -8.67 -23.99 11.22
N THR A 2 -7.85 -23.68 10.23
CA THR A 2 -6.39 -23.61 10.35
C THR A 2 -5.98 -22.39 11.18
N GLU A 3 -4.98 -22.55 12.04
CA GLU A 3 -4.40 -21.45 12.82
C GLU A 3 -3.79 -20.38 11.92
N LEU A 4 -3.77 -19.13 12.41
CA LEU A 4 -3.12 -18.00 11.73
C LEU A 4 -1.61 -18.21 11.64
N THR A 5 -1.00 -17.74 10.56
CA THR A 5 0.46 -17.60 10.53
C THR A 5 0.88 -16.42 11.42
N ALA A 6 2.16 -16.39 11.82
CA ALA A 6 2.69 -15.26 12.58
C ALA A 6 2.52 -13.93 11.83
N TYR A 7 2.71 -13.94 10.51
CA TYR A 7 2.57 -12.76 9.66
C TYR A 7 1.10 -12.31 9.49
N GLU A 8 0.17 -13.25 9.39
CA GLU A 8 -1.25 -12.90 9.37
C GLU A 8 -1.69 -12.27 10.69
N ALA A 9 -1.17 -12.74 11.82
CA ALA A 9 -1.44 -12.14 13.13
C ALA A 9 -0.94 -10.67 13.18
N THR A 10 0.20 -10.36 12.56
CA THR A 10 0.69 -8.98 12.50
C THR A 10 -0.20 -8.05 11.67
N TRP A 11 -0.92 -8.58 10.68
CA TRP A 11 -1.88 -7.80 9.88
C TRP A 11 -3.21 -7.60 10.60
N LEU A 12 -3.71 -8.61 11.31
CA LEU A 12 -4.90 -8.44 12.16
C LEU A 12 -4.67 -7.42 13.27
N SER A 13 -3.46 -7.38 13.83
CA SER A 13 -3.06 -6.35 14.80
C SER A 13 -3.19 -4.93 14.25
N VAL A 14 -2.99 -4.70 12.95
CA VAL A 14 -3.14 -3.35 12.35
C VAL A 14 -4.60 -2.90 12.41
N LEU A 15 -5.55 -3.79 12.08
CA LEU A 15 -6.97 -3.48 12.17
C LEU A 15 -7.42 -3.32 13.63
N GLU A 16 -6.84 -4.09 14.55
CA GLU A 16 -7.10 -3.96 15.98
C GLU A 16 -6.57 -2.64 16.55
N GLU A 17 -5.37 -2.21 16.14
CA GLU A 17 -4.82 -0.89 16.49
C GLU A 17 -5.73 0.24 16.03
N LEU A 18 -6.20 0.19 14.77
CA LEU A 18 -7.13 1.19 14.23
C LEU A 18 -8.46 1.21 15.01
N ARG A 19 -9.06 0.05 15.29
CA ARG A 19 -10.31 -0.06 16.06
C ARG A 19 -10.15 0.36 17.51
N GLY A 20 -8.98 0.13 18.09
CA GLY A 20 -8.68 0.39 19.49
C GLY A 20 -8.24 1.83 19.78
N CYS A 21 -7.91 2.62 18.75
CA CYS A 21 -7.45 3.99 18.89
C CYS A 21 -8.65 4.96 19.05
N PRO A 22 -8.81 5.62 20.21
CA PRO A 22 -9.97 6.47 20.48
C PRO A 22 -10.01 7.75 19.64
N ASP A 23 -8.86 8.20 19.12
CA ASP A 23 -8.74 9.41 18.30
C ASP A 23 -9.00 9.14 16.81
N ILE A 24 -9.23 7.87 16.43
CA ILE A 24 -9.51 7.47 15.06
C ILE A 24 -10.99 7.13 14.90
N ARG A 25 -11.60 7.69 13.86
CA ARG A 25 -12.86 7.21 13.31
C ARG A 25 -12.55 6.17 12.24
N LEU A 26 -13.05 4.95 12.45
CA LEU A 26 -12.96 3.86 11.48
C LEU A 26 -14.30 3.73 10.76
N ASP A 27 -14.34 4.14 9.49
CA ASP A 27 -15.54 4.06 8.66
C ASP A 27 -15.73 2.65 8.10
N ASN A 28 -14.62 2.02 7.68
CA ASN A 28 -14.56 0.63 7.25
C ASN A 28 -13.34 -0.06 7.85
N GLY A 29 -13.50 -1.29 8.32
CA GLY A 29 -12.43 -2.15 8.82
C GLY A 29 -12.72 -3.59 8.45
N ASP A 30 -12.84 -3.83 7.15
CA ASP A 30 -13.27 -5.11 6.61
C ASP A 30 -12.10 -6.07 6.40
N GLN A 31 -12.35 -7.32 6.76
CA GLN A 31 -11.49 -8.43 6.44
C GLN A 31 -12.32 -9.39 5.59
N ALA A 32 -11.90 -9.61 4.35
CA ALA A 32 -12.57 -10.59 3.51
C ALA A 32 -12.32 -12.02 4.02
N GLU A 33 -13.12 -12.95 3.52
CA GLU A 33 -12.97 -14.38 3.83
C GLU A 33 -11.54 -14.85 3.52
N ARG A 34 -11.05 -15.80 4.31
CA ARG A 34 -9.78 -16.45 3.99
C ARG A 34 -9.96 -17.19 2.67
N ASP A 35 -9.08 -16.89 1.71
CA ASP A 35 -8.94 -17.70 0.52
C ASP A 35 -8.50 -19.10 0.97
N LEU A 36 -9.39 -20.07 0.81
CA LEU A 36 -9.06 -21.47 1.05
C LEU A 36 -8.15 -22.04 -0.07
N ALA A 37 -7.77 -21.21 -1.06
CA ALA A 37 -7.03 -21.62 -2.26
C ALA A 37 -5.65 -22.25 -2.02
N GLY A 38 -5.06 -22.16 -0.82
CA GLY A 38 -3.89 -22.96 -0.49
C GLY A 38 -2.97 -22.30 0.52
N ASP A 39 -1.98 -23.06 0.99
CA ASP A 39 -0.81 -22.47 1.62
C ASP A 39 0.07 -21.73 0.59
N ALA A 40 1.07 -20.99 1.07
CA ALA A 40 1.96 -20.22 0.20
C ALA A 40 2.70 -21.09 -0.83
N ASP A 41 3.00 -22.34 -0.51
CA ASP A 41 3.68 -23.25 -1.44
C ASP A 41 2.78 -23.62 -2.61
N GLN A 42 1.52 -23.97 -2.33
CA GLN A 42 0.54 -24.27 -3.36
C GLN A 42 0.28 -23.06 -4.27
N VAL A 43 0.05 -21.88 -3.68
CA VAL A 43 -0.22 -20.66 -4.45
C VAL A 43 0.93 -20.32 -5.41
N PHE A 44 2.18 -20.40 -4.93
CA PHE A 44 3.34 -20.08 -5.76
C PHE A 44 3.57 -21.14 -6.85
N ALA A 45 3.30 -22.41 -6.55
CA ALA A 45 3.33 -23.47 -7.57
C ALA A 45 2.27 -23.24 -8.66
N GLU A 46 1.03 -22.87 -8.27
CA GLU A 46 -0.04 -22.55 -9.22
C GLU A 46 0.33 -21.36 -10.12
N LEU A 47 0.91 -20.29 -9.57
CA LEU A 47 1.37 -19.12 -10.34
C LEU A 47 2.45 -19.51 -11.37
N ALA A 48 3.41 -20.35 -10.97
CA ALA A 48 4.48 -20.80 -11.86
C ALA A 48 3.94 -21.71 -12.97
N GLU A 49 3.14 -22.72 -12.62
CA GLU A 49 2.65 -23.73 -13.57
C GLU A 49 1.58 -23.19 -14.52
N ARG A 50 0.64 -22.39 -14.02
CA ARG A 50 -0.54 -21.95 -14.78
C ARG A 50 -0.31 -20.63 -15.48
N ASP A 51 0.28 -19.68 -14.77
CA ASP A 51 0.39 -18.30 -15.23
C ASP A 51 1.81 -17.98 -15.74
N GLY A 52 2.77 -18.90 -15.59
CA GLY A 52 4.16 -18.73 -16.03
C GLY A 52 4.92 -17.69 -15.21
N ILE A 53 4.48 -17.42 -13.98
CA ILE A 53 5.00 -16.39 -13.09
C ILE A 53 5.76 -17.07 -11.97
N GLU A 54 7.09 -17.06 -12.07
CA GLU A 54 7.98 -17.57 -11.04
C GLU A 54 8.39 -16.43 -10.11
N LEU A 55 7.80 -16.37 -8.92
CA LEU A 55 8.14 -15.37 -7.90
C LEU A 55 9.26 -15.87 -6.98
N ASP A 56 10.01 -14.94 -6.39
CA ASP A 56 11.05 -15.28 -5.43
C ASP A 56 10.44 -16.05 -4.23
N PRO A 57 10.96 -17.25 -3.88
CA PRO A 57 10.43 -18.04 -2.78
C PRO A 57 10.43 -17.34 -1.42
N SER A 58 11.28 -16.32 -1.22
CA SER A 58 11.28 -15.51 0.00
C SER A 58 9.97 -14.75 0.21
N LEU A 59 9.22 -14.46 -0.85
CA LEU A 59 7.91 -13.79 -0.76
C LEU A 59 6.85 -14.67 -0.09
N LYS A 60 7.06 -15.99 0.03
CA LYS A 60 6.13 -16.92 0.68
C LYS A 60 5.90 -16.60 2.15
N SER A 61 6.89 -16.07 2.87
CA SER A 61 6.71 -15.68 4.28
C SER A 61 5.79 -14.48 4.46
N TYR A 62 5.55 -13.73 3.37
CA TYR A 62 4.68 -12.56 3.34
C TYR A 62 3.31 -12.86 2.73
N HIS A 63 3.04 -14.12 2.38
CA HIS A 63 1.77 -14.52 1.82
C HIS A 63 0.66 -14.45 2.86
N LEU A 64 -0.39 -13.67 2.55
CA LEU A 64 -1.62 -13.61 3.32
C LEU A 64 -2.65 -14.55 2.71
N ARG A 65 -3.25 -15.43 3.52
CA ARG A 65 -4.37 -16.27 3.08
C ARG A 65 -5.70 -15.53 3.10
N PHE A 66 -5.74 -14.27 3.50
CA PHE A 66 -6.92 -13.42 3.28
C PHE A 66 -6.98 -13.03 1.81
N THR A 67 -8.15 -13.08 1.17
CA THR A 67 -8.27 -12.58 -0.22
C THR A 67 -8.00 -11.09 -0.29
N SER A 68 -8.53 -10.35 0.68
CA SER A 68 -8.26 -8.94 0.90
C SER A 68 -8.33 -8.54 2.38
N MET A 69 -7.70 -7.40 2.68
CA MET A 69 -7.80 -6.70 3.95
C MET A 69 -7.90 -5.20 3.68
N ALA A 70 -8.94 -4.56 4.20
CA ALA A 70 -9.21 -3.17 3.92
C ALA A 70 -9.46 -2.35 5.19
N ALA A 71 -9.13 -1.07 5.13
CA ALA A 71 -9.56 -0.10 6.13
C ALA A 71 -9.75 1.28 5.49
N VAL A 72 -10.75 1.99 5.98
CA VAL A 72 -10.98 3.42 5.72
C VAL A 72 -11.11 4.11 7.07
N TRP A 73 -10.25 5.09 7.32
CA TRP A 73 -10.22 5.77 8.61
C TRP A 73 -9.79 7.23 8.47
N ASP A 74 -10.11 8.01 9.49
CA ASP A 74 -9.64 9.37 9.64
C ASP A 74 -9.48 9.79 11.11
N VAL A 75 -8.73 10.87 11.31
CA VAL A 75 -8.65 11.61 12.57
C VAL A 75 -9.40 12.93 12.36
N PRO A 76 -10.51 13.17 13.09
CA PRO A 76 -11.27 14.41 12.97
C PRO A 76 -10.43 15.63 13.30
N ASP A 77 -10.64 16.73 12.56
CA ASP A 77 -10.02 18.01 12.91
C ASP A 77 -10.77 18.67 14.08
N PRO A 78 -10.09 19.02 15.20
CA PRO A 78 -10.75 19.63 16.35
C PRO A 78 -11.20 21.08 16.10
N GLU A 79 -10.64 21.76 15.10
CA GLU A 79 -11.01 23.13 14.71
C GLU A 79 -12.12 23.15 13.66
N TYR A 80 -12.24 22.09 12.86
CA TYR A 80 -13.17 22.00 11.73
C TYR A 80 -13.96 20.68 11.77
N GLU A 81 -15.15 20.67 12.38
CA GLU A 81 -15.95 19.46 12.64
C GLU A 81 -16.30 18.60 11.39
N GLU A 82 -16.29 19.20 10.19
CA GLU A 82 -16.57 18.50 8.92
C GLU A 82 -15.29 18.07 8.17
N GLU A 83 -14.11 18.41 8.69
CA GLU A 83 -12.83 18.08 8.08
C GLU A 83 -12.06 17.05 8.91
N SER A 84 -11.18 16.32 8.23
CA SER A 84 -10.26 15.39 8.86
C SER A 84 -8.86 15.99 8.85
N LEU A 85 -8.20 15.98 10.00
CA LEU A 85 -6.79 16.39 10.13
C LEU A 85 -5.89 15.52 9.26
N ILE A 86 -6.15 14.21 9.26
CA ILE A 86 -5.50 13.22 8.42
C ILE A 86 -6.42 12.04 8.21
N ALA A 87 -6.27 11.35 7.08
CA ALA A 87 -7.04 10.18 6.74
C ALA A 87 -6.19 9.16 5.99
N GLY A 88 -6.67 7.93 5.95
CA GLY A 88 -6.03 6.84 5.24
C GLY A 88 -7.01 5.81 4.74
N GLU A 89 -6.57 5.11 3.71
CA GLU A 89 -7.27 3.98 3.12
C GLU A 89 -6.26 2.98 2.59
N PHE A 90 -6.60 1.70 2.72
CA PHE A 90 -5.97 0.63 1.96
C PHE A 90 -6.98 -0.48 1.67
N ASP A 91 -6.75 -1.21 0.58
CA ASP A 91 -7.46 -2.44 0.20
C ASP A 91 -6.43 -3.41 -0.35
N LEU A 92 -5.77 -4.10 0.58
CA LEU A 92 -4.66 -4.97 0.31
C LEU A 92 -5.18 -6.33 -0.15
N LEU A 93 -4.94 -6.66 -1.41
CA LEU A 93 -5.10 -7.98 -1.99
C LEU A 93 -3.88 -8.85 -1.70
N ASN A 94 -4.10 -10.15 -1.49
CA ASN A 94 -2.97 -11.07 -1.54
C ASN A 94 -2.37 -11.15 -2.95
N ILE A 95 -1.10 -11.54 -3.04
CA ILE A 95 -0.35 -11.59 -4.31
C ILE A 95 -1.04 -12.44 -5.39
N HIS A 96 -1.74 -13.49 -4.99
CA HIS A 96 -2.44 -14.38 -5.89
C HIS A 96 -3.66 -13.70 -6.53
N GLN A 97 -4.45 -13.00 -5.73
CA GLN A 97 -5.59 -12.20 -6.19
C GLN A 97 -5.11 -11.02 -7.05
N ALA A 98 -4.01 -10.36 -6.66
CA ALA A 98 -3.40 -9.30 -7.46
C ALA A 98 -3.03 -9.78 -8.87
N VAL A 99 -2.34 -10.93 -8.98
CA VAL A 99 -1.96 -11.51 -10.27
C VAL A 99 -3.20 -11.90 -11.10
N ARG A 100 -4.18 -12.55 -10.47
CA ARG A 100 -5.44 -12.97 -11.12
C ARG A 100 -6.33 -11.81 -11.54
N GLY A 101 -6.22 -10.65 -10.87
CA GLY A 101 -6.92 -9.41 -11.21
C GLY A 101 -6.56 -8.89 -12.61
N GLY A 102 -5.42 -9.32 -13.16
CA GLY A 102 -5.04 -9.05 -14.54
C GLY A 102 -4.51 -7.64 -14.78
N ALA A 103 -4.17 -7.37 -16.03
CA ALA A 103 -3.56 -6.12 -16.46
C ALA A 103 -4.50 -4.91 -16.33
N LEU A 104 -3.93 -3.74 -16.08
CA LEU A 104 -4.66 -2.49 -15.84
C LEU A 104 -4.89 -1.64 -17.10
N LEU A 105 -4.76 -2.22 -18.29
CA LEU A 105 -4.88 -1.52 -19.58
C LEU A 105 -6.16 -0.70 -19.74
N ALA A 106 -7.27 -1.17 -19.16
CA ALA A 106 -8.57 -0.50 -19.23
C ALA A 106 -8.61 0.85 -18.50
N ARG A 107 -7.61 1.16 -17.66
CA ARG A 107 -7.49 2.45 -16.97
C ARG A 107 -6.93 3.56 -17.85
N LEU A 108 -6.25 3.21 -18.94
CA LEU A 108 -5.59 4.19 -19.80
C LEU A 108 -6.54 4.72 -20.87
N TYR A 109 -6.57 6.04 -21.03
CA TYR A 109 -7.24 6.72 -22.14
C TYR A 109 -6.21 7.03 -23.23
N ASP A 110 -6.39 6.43 -24.41
CA ASP A 110 -5.51 6.58 -25.58
C ASP A 110 -3.99 6.38 -25.28
N PRO A 111 -3.59 5.20 -24.75
CA PRO A 111 -2.22 5.02 -24.28
C PRO A 111 -1.20 4.96 -25.40
N THR A 112 -0.05 5.59 -25.14
CA THR A 112 1.17 5.39 -25.91
C THR A 112 1.59 3.91 -25.93
N PRO A 113 2.39 3.47 -26.92
CA PRO A 113 2.94 2.10 -26.93
C PRO A 113 3.69 1.76 -25.64
N GLU A 114 4.43 2.70 -25.07
CA GLU A 114 5.19 2.55 -23.83
C GLU A 114 4.27 2.34 -22.62
N GLU A 115 3.23 3.16 -22.46
CA GLU A 115 2.26 3.01 -21.39
C GLU A 115 1.48 1.71 -21.51
N ARG A 116 1.11 1.33 -22.74
CA ARG A 116 0.44 0.06 -23.01
C ARG A 116 1.33 -1.12 -22.62
N GLN A 117 2.62 -1.08 -22.92
CA GLN A 117 3.54 -2.12 -22.49
C GLN A 117 3.60 -2.19 -20.97
N LEU A 118 3.83 -1.05 -20.30
CA LEU A 118 3.93 -0.99 -18.85
C LEU A 118 2.64 -1.51 -18.16
N TYR A 119 1.46 -0.98 -18.51
CA TYR A 119 0.20 -1.37 -17.88
C TYR A 119 -0.26 -2.80 -18.24
N SER A 120 0.32 -3.43 -19.27
CA SER A 120 0.12 -4.86 -19.53
C SER A 120 0.82 -5.75 -18.48
N GLU A 121 1.90 -5.24 -17.88
CA GLU A 121 2.73 -5.92 -16.87
C GLU A 121 2.28 -5.60 -15.44
N LEU A 122 1.55 -4.50 -15.22
CA LEU A 122 1.10 -4.07 -13.89
C LEU A 122 -0.10 -4.89 -13.38
N ARG A 123 -0.07 -5.23 -12.09
CA ARG A 123 -1.12 -5.90 -11.31
C ARG A 123 -1.35 -5.12 -10.03
N SER A 124 -2.58 -4.63 -9.81
CA SER A 124 -2.89 -3.92 -8.56
C SER A 124 -2.94 -4.89 -7.39
N PHE A 125 -2.33 -4.53 -6.27
CA PHE A 125 -2.40 -5.32 -5.04
C PHE A 125 -2.81 -4.49 -3.82
N ASP A 126 -2.78 -3.16 -3.90
CA ASP A 126 -3.37 -2.27 -2.90
C ASP A 126 -4.00 -1.06 -3.61
N GLY A 127 -5.01 -0.45 -3.01
CA GLY A 127 -5.68 0.70 -3.58
C GLY A 127 -6.56 1.48 -2.61
N THR A 128 -7.05 2.62 -3.08
CA THR A 128 -7.93 3.53 -2.34
C THR A 128 -9.24 3.77 -3.12
N GLY A 129 -10.06 2.72 -3.23
CA GLY A 129 -11.26 2.70 -4.06
C GLY A 129 -12.53 3.28 -3.41
N GLU A 130 -12.62 3.27 -2.09
CA GLU A 130 -13.82 3.65 -1.32
C GLU A 130 -13.94 5.16 -1.13
N THR A 131 -12.84 5.85 -0.79
CA THR A 131 -12.87 7.31 -0.55
C THR A 131 -12.71 8.15 -1.81
N GLY A 132 -12.61 7.52 -2.98
CA GLY A 132 -12.61 8.18 -4.29
C GLY A 132 -11.27 8.80 -4.73
N VAL A 133 -10.17 8.54 -4.00
CA VAL A 133 -8.83 8.98 -4.41
C VAL A 133 -8.30 8.15 -5.58
N GLY A 134 -8.69 6.86 -5.65
CA GLY A 134 -8.45 5.97 -6.78
C GLY A 134 -6.98 5.65 -7.04
N HIS A 135 -6.09 5.90 -6.08
CA HIS A 135 -4.69 5.52 -6.16
C HIS A 135 -4.53 4.01 -6.12
N LEU A 136 -3.53 3.49 -6.82
CA LEU A 136 -3.21 2.06 -6.84
C LEU A 136 -1.73 1.83 -6.58
N SER A 137 -1.41 0.82 -5.78
CA SER A 137 -0.07 0.26 -5.70
C SER A 137 -0.05 -1.07 -6.43
N MET A 138 0.97 -1.26 -7.26
CA MET A 138 0.98 -2.30 -8.29
C MET A 138 2.31 -3.04 -8.30
N LEU A 139 2.22 -4.34 -8.58
CA LEU A 139 3.34 -5.21 -8.91
C LEU A 139 3.55 -5.17 -10.42
N ARG A 140 4.79 -5.01 -10.87
CA ARG A 140 5.16 -5.20 -12.27
C ARG A 140 5.64 -6.62 -12.50
N ILE A 141 4.80 -7.43 -13.15
CA ILE A 141 5.10 -8.81 -13.48
C ILE A 141 5.76 -8.88 -14.85
N GLN A 142 7.04 -9.24 -14.88
CA GLN A 142 7.81 -9.40 -16.10
C GLN A 142 8.25 -10.86 -16.30
N PRO A 143 8.27 -11.37 -17.55
CA PRO A 143 8.75 -12.72 -17.82
C PRO A 143 10.19 -12.92 -17.33
N GLY A 144 10.41 -13.96 -16.53
CA GLY A 144 11.73 -14.33 -16.01
C GLY A 144 12.28 -13.41 -14.90
N VAL A 145 11.46 -12.52 -14.36
CA VAL A 145 11.82 -11.66 -13.22
C VAL A 145 11.08 -12.17 -11.98
N ALA A 146 11.84 -12.65 -11.00
CA ALA A 146 11.28 -13.24 -9.79
C ALA A 146 10.90 -12.23 -8.70
N ASP A 147 11.59 -11.08 -8.68
CA ASP A 147 11.33 -9.98 -7.76
C ASP A 147 10.67 -8.82 -8.50
N PRO A 148 9.36 -8.60 -8.32
CA PRO A 148 8.62 -7.61 -9.09
C PRO A 148 8.94 -6.18 -8.66
N GLU A 149 9.08 -5.26 -9.62
CA GLU A 149 9.12 -3.83 -9.32
C GLU A 149 7.77 -3.36 -8.76
N LEU A 150 7.79 -2.43 -7.81
CA LEU A 150 6.58 -1.78 -7.33
C LEU A 150 6.37 -0.41 -7.99
N TRP A 151 5.10 -0.11 -8.26
CA TRP A 151 4.66 1.13 -8.90
C TRP A 151 3.46 1.71 -8.19
N PHE A 152 3.39 3.03 -8.13
CA PHE A 152 2.28 3.78 -7.55
C PHE A 152 1.61 4.66 -8.60
N ASP A 153 0.34 4.40 -8.90
CA ASP A 153 -0.51 5.22 -9.77
C ASP A 153 -1.25 6.24 -8.90
N ALA A 154 -0.78 7.48 -8.94
CA ALA A 154 -1.36 8.60 -8.22
C ALA A 154 -2.40 9.36 -9.07
N THR A 155 -3.06 8.65 -9.98
CA THR A 155 -4.09 9.14 -10.92
C THR A 155 -3.62 10.38 -11.68
N THR A 156 -4.12 11.55 -11.31
CA THR A 156 -3.81 12.84 -11.92
C THR A 156 -2.35 13.27 -11.76
N LYS A 157 -1.62 12.67 -10.81
CA LYS A 157 -0.20 12.95 -10.57
C LYS A 157 0.73 11.94 -11.26
N GLY A 158 0.18 11.08 -12.12
CA GLY A 158 0.92 10.08 -12.89
C GLY A 158 1.31 8.85 -12.09
N TYR A 159 2.07 7.97 -12.74
CA TYR A 159 2.57 6.72 -12.17
C TYR A 159 4.07 6.81 -11.87
N HIS A 160 4.47 6.27 -10.72
CA HIS A 160 5.82 6.42 -10.17
C HIS A 160 6.38 5.05 -9.80
N ARG A 161 7.60 4.75 -10.24
CA ARG A 161 8.30 3.55 -9.75
C ARG A 161 8.69 3.79 -8.29
N MET A 162 8.52 2.78 -7.45
CA MET A 162 8.88 2.85 -6.05
C MET A 162 10.28 2.24 -5.79
N ASP A 163 11.01 2.78 -4.82
CA ASP A 163 12.32 2.29 -4.34
C ASP A 163 12.17 1.45 -3.05
N VAL A 164 11.18 0.54 -3.07
CA VAL A 164 10.87 -0.45 -2.04
C VAL A 164 10.42 -1.77 -2.68
N ASP A 165 10.75 -2.89 -2.06
CA ASP A 165 10.32 -4.22 -2.46
C ASP A 165 8.94 -4.57 -1.87
N TYR A 166 8.36 -5.70 -2.29
CA TYR A 166 7.04 -6.13 -1.80
C TYR A 166 7.00 -6.31 -0.26
N PRO A 167 7.96 -7.01 0.38
CA PRO A 167 8.04 -7.07 1.83
C PRO A 167 8.10 -5.69 2.51
N GLY A 168 8.99 -4.81 2.04
CA GLY A 168 9.17 -3.47 2.60
C GLY A 168 7.93 -2.60 2.43
N TYR A 169 7.20 -2.74 1.31
CA TYR A 169 5.93 -2.07 1.09
C TYR A 169 4.91 -2.51 2.13
N LEU A 170 4.78 -3.82 2.35
CA LEU A 170 3.83 -4.36 3.32
C LEU A 170 4.13 -3.85 4.73
N GLU A 171 5.41 -3.86 5.15
CA GLU A 171 5.79 -3.30 6.45
C GLU A 171 5.52 -1.80 6.57
N ALA A 172 5.83 -1.04 5.52
CA ALA A 172 5.53 0.39 5.48
C ALA A 172 4.01 0.63 5.60
N LEU A 173 3.19 -0.15 4.90
CA LEU A 173 1.72 -0.05 4.97
C LEU A 173 1.19 -0.33 6.38
N ARG A 174 1.75 -1.30 7.13
CA ARG A 174 1.35 -1.54 8.53
C ARG A 174 1.65 -0.35 9.44
N ILE A 175 2.79 0.31 9.22
CA ILE A 175 3.24 1.46 10.02
C ILE A 175 2.45 2.72 9.66
N THR A 176 2.24 2.98 8.37
CA THR A 176 1.54 4.17 7.85
C THR A 176 0.01 4.01 7.86
N LYS A 177 -0.48 2.78 8.03
CA LYS A 177 -1.90 2.43 8.07
C LYS A 177 -2.67 2.89 6.83
N GLY A 178 -2.00 3.05 5.69
CA GLY A 178 -2.65 3.54 4.46
C GLY A 178 -2.88 5.06 4.42
N THR A 179 -2.19 5.84 5.27
CA THR A 179 -2.27 7.33 5.25
C THR A 179 -2.10 7.88 3.84
N PHE A 180 -3.04 8.70 3.36
CA PHE A 180 -3.01 9.13 1.95
C PHE A 180 -1.67 9.73 1.51
N GLY A 181 -1.12 9.17 0.42
CA GLY A 181 0.11 9.65 -0.21
C GLY A 181 1.40 9.14 0.44
N TRP A 182 1.34 8.23 1.41
CA TRP A 182 2.53 7.66 2.05
C TRP A 182 3.50 6.99 1.05
N GLN A 183 2.98 6.47 -0.05
CA GLN A 183 3.76 5.83 -1.10
C GLN A 183 4.81 6.77 -1.72
N PHE A 184 4.58 8.09 -1.70
CA PHE A 184 5.54 9.08 -2.21
C PHE A 184 6.83 9.17 -1.37
N LEU A 185 6.86 8.64 -0.15
CA LEU A 185 8.10 8.46 0.61
C LEU A 185 9.08 7.52 -0.09
N PHE A 186 8.56 6.64 -0.94
CA PHE A 186 9.31 5.61 -1.65
C PHE A 186 9.37 5.86 -3.17
N THR A 187 9.16 7.08 -3.64
CA THR A 187 9.35 7.42 -5.06
C THR A 187 10.43 8.48 -5.20
N ASP A 188 10.86 8.82 -6.41
CA ASP A 188 11.87 9.85 -6.67
C ASP A 188 11.31 11.29 -6.71
N VAL A 189 10.05 11.47 -6.34
CA VAL A 189 9.36 12.76 -6.43
C VAL A 189 9.80 13.74 -5.34
N SER A 190 9.76 15.03 -5.65
CA SER A 190 9.99 16.09 -4.67
C SER A 190 8.67 16.52 -4.01
N MET A 191 8.62 16.47 -2.69
CA MET A 191 7.53 16.93 -1.82
C MET A 191 7.78 18.33 -1.25
N HIS A 192 8.55 19.15 -1.96
CA HIS A 192 8.79 20.56 -1.60
C HIS A 192 7.48 21.37 -1.50
N ASP A 193 7.45 22.39 -0.64
CA ASP A 193 6.25 23.18 -0.32
C ASP A 193 5.57 23.87 -1.50
N GLU A 194 6.35 24.17 -2.53
CA GLU A 194 5.88 24.84 -3.76
C GLU A 194 5.63 23.85 -4.91
N GLY A 195 5.82 22.54 -4.67
CA GLY A 195 5.72 21.49 -5.68
C GLY A 195 4.33 20.87 -5.78
N GLN A 196 4.11 20.08 -6.85
CA GLN A 196 2.85 19.37 -7.09
C GLN A 196 2.49 18.33 -6.01
N PHE A 197 3.48 17.91 -5.21
CA PHE A 197 3.32 16.95 -4.11
C PHE A 197 3.39 17.60 -2.72
N ALA A 198 3.32 18.93 -2.62
CA ALA A 198 3.39 19.65 -1.34
C ALA A 198 2.36 19.17 -0.31
N VAL A 199 1.12 18.90 -0.75
CA VAL A 199 0.03 18.38 0.11
C VAL A 199 0.40 17.02 0.69
N SER A 200 0.95 16.11 -0.13
CA SER A 200 1.40 14.80 0.32
C SER A 200 2.54 14.93 1.33
N GLY A 201 3.47 15.87 1.11
CA GLY A 201 4.53 16.19 2.08
C GLY A 201 3.97 16.64 3.43
N ARG A 202 2.97 17.52 3.45
CA ARG A 202 2.32 17.97 4.70
C ARG A 202 1.58 16.84 5.41
N PHE A 203 0.90 15.97 4.67
CA PHE A 203 0.25 14.79 5.24
C PHE A 203 1.27 13.87 5.92
N MET A 204 2.46 13.70 5.33
CA MET A 204 3.53 12.91 5.94
C MET A 204 4.07 13.57 7.21
N GLU A 205 4.20 14.90 7.26
CA GLU A 205 4.57 15.62 8.49
C GLU A 205 3.53 15.40 9.60
N ILE A 206 2.25 15.59 9.29
CA ILE A 206 1.14 15.38 10.24
C ILE A 206 1.15 13.93 10.75
N MET A 207 1.25 12.95 9.85
CA MET A 207 1.33 11.53 10.20
C MET A 207 2.49 11.28 11.15
N LEU A 208 3.70 11.75 10.82
CA LEU A 208 4.90 11.49 11.62
C LEU A 208 4.88 12.24 12.96
N ASP A 209 4.12 13.32 13.10
CA ASP A 209 3.96 14.02 14.38
C ASP A 209 2.85 13.42 15.27
N LEU A 210 1.85 12.79 14.66
CA LEU A 210 0.69 12.22 15.34
C LEU A 210 0.87 10.74 15.68
N PHE A 211 1.33 9.94 14.72
CA PHE A 211 1.36 8.48 14.83
C PHE A 211 2.22 7.95 15.97
N PRO A 212 3.39 8.52 16.31
CA PRO A 212 4.14 8.08 17.49
C PRO A 212 3.37 8.22 18.81
N LYS A 213 2.31 9.05 18.85
CA LYS A 213 1.42 9.20 20.02
C LYS A 213 0.27 8.20 19.97
N LEU A 214 -0.30 7.98 18.79
CA LEU A 214 -1.44 7.06 18.59
C LEU A 214 -1.01 5.59 18.60
N PHE A 215 0.16 5.29 18.04
CA PHE A 215 0.70 3.95 17.83
C PHE A 215 2.19 3.88 18.23
N PRO A 216 2.50 4.01 19.53
CA PRO A 216 3.87 4.19 20.02
C PRO A 216 4.80 2.98 19.82
N ASP A 217 4.25 1.81 19.49
CA ASP A 217 5.01 0.56 19.37
C ASP A 217 5.74 0.41 18.01
N HIS A 218 5.55 1.34 17.08
CA HIS A 218 6.19 1.32 15.76
C HIS A 218 7.43 2.22 15.70
N ASP A 219 8.42 1.83 14.89
CA ASP A 219 9.56 2.67 14.58
C ASP A 219 9.28 3.56 13.36
N TYR A 220 9.21 4.87 13.60
CA TYR A 220 8.97 5.89 12.57
C TYR A 220 10.26 6.51 12.01
N ALA A 221 11.44 6.19 12.56
CA ALA A 221 12.69 6.80 12.13
C ALA A 221 12.98 6.59 10.62
N PRO A 222 12.78 5.38 10.04
CA PRO A 222 13.00 5.19 8.61
C PRO A 222 12.08 6.07 7.74
N LEU A 223 10.82 6.28 8.15
CA LEU A 223 9.89 7.14 7.41
C LEU A 223 10.26 8.62 7.51
N ARG A 224 10.81 9.07 8.66
CA ARG A 224 11.35 10.44 8.80
C ARG A 224 12.55 10.67 7.89
N GLU A 225 13.45 9.70 7.78
CA GLU A 225 14.59 9.77 6.87
C GLU A 225 14.14 9.90 5.41
N ARG A 226 13.19 9.05 4.99
CA ARG A 226 12.58 9.14 3.65
C ARG A 226 11.91 10.50 3.41
N LEU A 227 11.18 11.04 4.39
CA LEU A 227 10.58 12.36 4.23
C LEU A 227 11.66 13.46 4.07
N ALA A 228 12.74 13.40 4.85
CA ALA A 228 13.85 14.36 4.76
C ALA A 228 14.54 14.32 3.38
N GLU A 229 14.66 13.14 2.77
CA GLU A 229 15.19 12.98 1.41
C GLU A 229 14.30 13.62 0.34
N ARG A 230 12.97 13.56 0.52
CA ARG A 230 11.99 14.02 -0.48
C ARG A 230 11.50 15.44 -0.26
N ARG A 231 11.69 16.01 0.93
CA ARG A 231 11.17 17.32 1.32
C ARG A 231 12.27 18.21 1.89
N PRO A 232 12.98 18.96 1.02
CA PRO A 232 14.02 19.89 1.46
C PRO A 232 13.46 20.88 2.48
N GLY A 233 14.10 20.97 3.65
CA GLY A 233 13.68 21.84 4.75
C GLY A 233 12.99 21.10 5.91
N PHE A 234 12.51 19.87 5.69
CA PHE A 234 12.06 19.00 6.78
C PHE A 234 13.26 18.60 7.66
N ARG A 235 13.10 18.68 8.98
CA ARG A 235 14.10 18.23 9.96
C ARG A 235 13.50 17.07 10.74
N ALA A 236 14.07 15.88 10.54
CA ALA A 236 13.72 14.64 11.22
C ALA A 236 13.87 14.75 12.75
#